data_AF-A0A9D5D8X2-F1
#
_entry.id   AF-A0A9D5D8X2-F1
#
_cell.length_a   1.000
_cell.length_b   1.000
_cell.length_c   1.000
_cell.angle_alpha   90.00
_cell.angle_beta   90.00
_cell.angle_gamma   90.00
#
_symmetry.space_group_name_H-M   'P 1'
#
loop_
_entity.id
_entity.type
_entity.pdbx_description
1 polymer ?
#
loop_
_entity_poly.entity_id
_entity_poly.type
_entity_poly.pdbx_seq_one_letter_code
_entity_poly.pdbx_strand_id
1 'polypeptide(L)'
;MVLAQLGGSISHTLQQMSNATIIDEKVLSDCLNEISRALLQADVQYKMVHDMQSNIKRIVNFDDLAAGHNKLGIIQQVDFIQQAIFNELCKMLDPGKPSFTPKKGKTSVIMFVGLQGSGKTTTCTQYAYYHQRKGWKPALVCVDTFRAFCQLNQNATKAKIPFYGRYTESDPVKIAAEGVERFKKENCDLIIVDTCGRHKQEAALFEEMRQVSEAMKPDLVIFVMDGSIGQAAFDQAQAFKQSVAVGAVIVTKMDGHAKGGGALSAVAATKSPVIFIGTGEHMDEFEVFDVKPFVSRLLGMGDWFGFTPRHMYEQFQNILEMGRIDQVLSMLPGFSAESMPKGHEKESQAKIKRYITMMDSMTDAELDSTSTKLMNEARTELRPNDHEKESQAKIKRYITMMDSMTDAELDSTSTKLMNEARIRQIAWASGQHVRDVMDMFEEYERLANIWSKIKGLKIPKKGEMSAFFLVN
;
A
#
# COMPACT_ATOMS: atom_id res chain seq x y z
N MET A 1 -3.44 -3.86 -20.36
CA MET A 1 -2.88 -2.62 -19.78
C MET A 1 -1.37 -2.65 -19.89
N VAL A 2 -0.73 -1.55 -20.31
CA VAL A 2 0.73 -1.51 -20.49
C VAL A 2 1.48 -1.58 -19.15
N LEU A 3 0.88 -1.09 -18.07
CA LEU A 3 1.36 -1.33 -16.70
C LEU A 3 1.48 -2.82 -16.35
N ALA A 4 0.55 -3.65 -16.84
CA ALA A 4 0.61 -5.10 -16.64
C ALA A 4 1.71 -5.76 -17.49
N GLN A 5 2.01 -5.22 -18.68
CA GLN A 5 3.15 -5.68 -19.49
C GLN A 5 4.49 -5.31 -18.84
N LEU A 6 4.59 -4.09 -18.28
CA LEU A 6 5.77 -3.66 -17.55
C LEU A 6 6.00 -4.52 -16.30
N GLY A 7 4.96 -4.73 -15.50
CA GLY A 7 5.02 -5.61 -14.33
C GLY A 7 5.36 -7.04 -14.72
N GLY A 8 4.85 -7.54 -15.86
CA GLY A 8 5.21 -8.84 -16.41
C GLY A 8 6.70 -8.96 -16.75
N SER A 9 7.27 -7.97 -17.45
CA SER A 9 8.69 -7.96 -17.79
C SER A 9 9.57 -7.89 -16.54
N ILE A 10 9.26 -6.99 -15.60
CA ILE A 10 10.04 -6.83 -14.37
C ILE A 10 9.95 -8.10 -13.49
N SER A 11 8.74 -8.66 -13.35
CA SER A 11 8.52 -9.91 -12.60
C SER A 11 9.28 -11.08 -13.21
N HIS A 12 9.31 -11.18 -14.55
CA HIS A 12 10.09 -12.19 -15.25
C HIS A 12 11.59 -12.04 -14.98
N THR A 13 12.15 -10.82 -15.05
CA THR A 13 13.56 -10.57 -14.73
C THR A 13 13.89 -10.94 -13.28
N LEU A 14 13.01 -10.61 -12.33
CA LEU A 14 13.19 -10.95 -10.91
C LEU A 14 13.13 -12.47 -10.68
N GLN A 15 12.22 -13.18 -11.37
CA GLN A 15 12.16 -14.64 -11.32
C GLN A 15 13.42 -15.29 -11.89
N GLN A 16 13.98 -14.75 -12.99
CA GLN A 16 15.25 -15.24 -13.52
C GLN A 16 16.40 -15.06 -12.52
N MET A 17 16.44 -13.93 -11.82
CA MET A 17 17.43 -13.66 -10.78
C MET A 17 17.26 -14.61 -9.58
N SER A 18 16.03 -14.94 -9.18
CA SER A 18 15.75 -15.93 -8.12
C SER A 18 16.16 -17.35 -8.47
N ASN A 19 16.21 -17.71 -9.74
CA ASN A 19 16.62 -19.04 -10.20
C ASN A 19 18.15 -19.15 -10.36
N ALA A 20 18.89 -18.05 -10.29
CA ALA A 20 20.34 -18.05 -10.39
C ALA A 20 20.97 -18.66 -9.13
N THR A 21 22.02 -19.47 -9.31
CA THR A 21 22.75 -20.14 -8.22
C THR A 21 23.71 -19.19 -7.49
N ILE A 22 24.18 -18.14 -8.14
CA ILE A 22 25.04 -17.08 -7.58
C ILE A 22 24.60 -15.76 -8.22
N ILE A 23 24.40 -14.73 -7.39
CA ILE A 23 24.08 -13.38 -7.87
C ILE A 23 25.40 -12.61 -8.04
N ASP A 24 25.93 -12.62 -9.27
CA ASP A 24 27.12 -11.85 -9.64
C ASP A 24 26.75 -10.42 -10.06
N GLU A 25 27.74 -9.51 -10.06
CA GLU A 25 27.59 -8.14 -10.58
C GLU A 25 27.06 -8.11 -12.02
N LYS A 26 27.45 -9.11 -12.83
CA LYS A 26 26.94 -9.27 -14.20
C LYS A 26 25.44 -9.50 -14.23
N VAL A 27 24.93 -10.42 -13.41
CA VAL A 27 23.49 -10.75 -13.33
C VAL A 27 22.69 -9.53 -12.87
N LEU A 28 23.20 -8.79 -11.87
CA LEU A 28 22.59 -7.55 -11.43
C LEU A 28 22.56 -6.49 -12.55
N SER A 29 23.66 -6.34 -13.29
CA SER A 29 23.74 -5.37 -14.37
C SER A 29 22.79 -5.70 -15.53
N ASP A 30 22.64 -6.97 -15.87
CA ASP A 30 21.72 -7.45 -16.91
C ASP A 30 20.26 -7.23 -16.49
N CYS A 31 19.93 -7.55 -15.23
CA CYS A 31 18.62 -7.28 -14.64
C CYS A 31 18.27 -5.78 -14.68
N LEU A 32 19.19 -4.92 -14.22
CA LEU A 32 19.00 -3.46 -14.25
C LEU A 32 18.86 -2.92 -15.68
N ASN A 33 19.56 -3.51 -16.66
CA ASN A 33 19.43 -3.14 -18.07
C ASN A 33 18.06 -3.52 -18.63
N GLU A 34 17.53 -4.69 -18.27
CA GLU A 34 16.19 -5.12 -18.71
C GLU A 34 15.09 -4.24 -18.10
N ILE A 35 15.15 -3.97 -16.79
CA ILE A 35 14.23 -3.05 -16.10
C ILE A 35 14.30 -1.65 -16.74
N SER A 36 15.50 -1.19 -17.08
CA SER A 36 15.67 0.13 -17.70
C SER A 36 15.11 0.18 -19.11
N ARG A 37 15.27 -0.88 -19.91
CA ARG A 37 14.58 -0.99 -21.20
C ARG A 37 13.07 -0.96 -21.03
N ALA A 38 12.53 -1.66 -20.04
CA ALA A 38 11.11 -1.66 -19.74
C ALA A 38 10.61 -0.25 -19.35
N LEU A 39 11.32 0.46 -18.47
CA LEU A 39 10.97 1.84 -18.10
C LEU A 39 11.09 2.83 -19.27
N LEU A 40 12.08 2.67 -20.15
CA LEU A 40 12.20 3.48 -21.36
C LEU A 40 11.05 3.20 -22.34
N GLN A 41 10.66 1.93 -22.50
CA GLN A 41 9.45 1.55 -23.24
C GLN A 41 8.17 2.09 -22.60
N ALA A 42 8.18 2.33 -21.29
CA ALA A 42 7.13 3.00 -20.54
C ALA A 42 7.11 4.53 -20.71
N ASP A 43 7.96 5.06 -21.59
CA ASP A 43 8.12 6.47 -21.88
C ASP A 43 8.63 7.31 -20.69
N VAL A 44 9.35 6.68 -19.75
CA VAL A 44 10.08 7.37 -18.69
C VAL A 44 11.32 8.07 -19.28
N GLN A 45 11.65 9.26 -18.75
CA GLN A 45 12.81 10.01 -19.21
C GLN A 45 14.13 9.27 -18.96
N TYR A 46 14.99 9.20 -20.00
CA TYR A 46 16.28 8.51 -19.95
C TYR A 46 17.18 8.93 -18.78
N LYS A 47 17.28 10.24 -18.53
CA LYS A 47 18.11 10.78 -17.45
C LYS A 47 17.72 10.19 -16.09
N MET A 48 16.41 10.08 -15.84
CA MET A 48 15.89 9.57 -14.58
C MET A 48 16.13 8.06 -14.42
N VAL A 49 16.01 7.30 -15.51
CA VAL A 49 16.33 5.86 -15.53
C VAL A 49 17.82 5.63 -15.27
N HIS A 50 18.68 6.43 -15.90
CA HIS A 50 20.13 6.36 -15.69
C HIS A 50 20.52 6.70 -14.24
N ASP A 51 19.93 7.77 -13.68
CA ASP A 51 20.18 8.18 -12.29
C ASP A 51 19.75 7.07 -11.31
N MET A 52 18.58 6.46 -11.54
CA MET A 52 18.08 5.30 -10.78
C MET A 52 19.07 4.12 -10.83
N GLN A 53 19.53 3.72 -12.04
CA GLN A 53 20.50 2.64 -12.18
C GLN A 53 21.79 2.92 -11.40
N SER A 54 22.29 4.16 -11.45
CA SER A 54 23.52 4.55 -10.74
C SER A 54 23.35 4.51 -9.22
N ASN A 55 22.17 4.87 -8.71
CA ASN A 55 21.86 4.82 -7.30
C ASN A 55 21.72 3.38 -6.80
N ILE A 56 21.03 2.51 -7.55
CA ILE A 56 20.88 1.11 -7.18
C ILE A 56 22.24 0.40 -7.14
N LYS A 57 23.11 0.65 -8.13
CA LYS A 57 24.49 0.10 -8.12
C LYS A 57 25.33 0.56 -6.92
N ARG A 58 25.04 1.75 -6.37
CA ARG A 58 25.72 2.27 -5.17
C ARG A 58 25.16 1.66 -3.88
N ILE A 59 23.87 1.36 -3.85
CA ILE A 59 23.18 0.77 -2.69
C ILE A 59 23.56 -0.72 -2.56
N VAL A 60 23.66 -1.43 -3.68
CA VAL A 60 24.02 -2.84 -3.73
C VAL A 60 25.54 -2.97 -3.74
N ASN A 61 26.19 -2.82 -2.59
CA ASN A 61 27.59 -3.18 -2.40
C ASN A 61 27.69 -4.67 -2.06
N PHE A 62 28.43 -5.42 -2.87
CA PHE A 62 28.59 -6.87 -2.74
C PHE A 62 29.43 -7.29 -1.51
N ASP A 63 30.21 -6.37 -0.94
CA ASP A 63 31.08 -6.66 0.21
C ASP A 63 30.27 -7.04 1.48
N ASP A 64 29.04 -6.53 1.62
CA ASP A 64 28.13 -6.87 2.72
C ASP A 64 27.25 -8.12 2.42
N LEU A 65 27.12 -8.52 1.15
CA LEU A 65 26.23 -9.60 0.70
C LEU A 65 26.92 -10.98 0.62
N ALA A 66 28.23 -11.05 0.83
CA ALA A 66 29.07 -12.24 0.67
C ALA A 66 28.82 -13.37 1.69
N ALA A 67 27.90 -13.23 2.64
CA ALA A 67 27.70 -14.19 3.73
C ALA A 67 26.74 -15.36 3.43
N GLY A 68 26.08 -15.40 2.27
CA GLY A 68 24.92 -16.28 2.03
C GLY A 68 25.13 -17.42 1.04
N HIS A 69 25.98 -18.41 1.32
CA HIS A 69 26.15 -19.61 0.44
C HIS A 69 24.97 -20.61 0.45
N ASN A 70 23.81 -20.23 0.97
CA ASN A 70 22.62 -21.08 1.12
C ASN A 70 21.44 -20.58 0.28
N LYS A 71 20.56 -21.47 -0.20
CA LYS A 71 19.33 -21.09 -0.93
C LYS A 71 18.47 -20.04 -0.21
N LEU A 72 18.43 -20.06 1.12
CA LEU A 72 17.74 -19.02 1.90
C LEU A 72 18.43 -17.65 1.79
N GLY A 73 19.76 -17.62 1.74
CA GLY A 73 20.52 -16.39 1.55
C GLY A 73 20.25 -15.75 0.18
N ILE A 74 20.15 -16.56 -0.87
CA ILE A 74 19.83 -16.09 -2.23
C ILE A 74 18.43 -15.46 -2.27
N ILE A 75 17.43 -16.08 -1.63
CA ILE A 75 16.08 -15.51 -1.57
C ILE A 75 16.09 -14.16 -0.84
N GLN A 76 16.78 -14.08 0.31
CA GLN A 76 16.93 -12.81 1.05
C GLN A 76 17.66 -11.73 0.25
N GLN A 77 18.66 -12.11 -0.55
CA GLN A 77 19.38 -11.19 -1.44
C GLN A 77 18.48 -10.67 -2.57
N VAL A 78 17.66 -11.53 -3.18
CA VAL A 78 16.70 -11.10 -4.22
C VAL A 78 15.65 -10.17 -3.63
N ASP A 79 15.11 -10.51 -2.45
CA ASP A 79 14.15 -9.66 -1.75
C ASP A 79 14.76 -8.30 -1.40
N PHE A 80 16.02 -8.26 -0.98
CA PHE A 80 16.73 -7.01 -0.72
C PHE A 80 16.90 -6.16 -1.99
N ILE A 81 17.31 -6.76 -3.12
CA ILE A 81 17.44 -6.04 -4.39
C ILE A 81 16.08 -5.52 -4.86
N GLN A 82 15.03 -6.33 -4.72
CA GLN A 82 13.66 -5.94 -5.05
C GLN A 82 13.16 -4.78 -4.19
N GLN A 83 13.44 -4.80 -2.88
CA GLN A 83 13.15 -3.69 -1.98
C GLN A 83 13.95 -2.44 -2.34
N ALA A 84 15.22 -2.59 -2.73
CA ALA A 84 16.05 -1.45 -3.18
C ALA A 84 15.46 -0.80 -4.44
N ILE A 85 15.05 -1.59 -5.43
CA ILE A 85 14.38 -1.11 -6.64
C ILE A 85 13.05 -0.42 -6.29
N PHE A 86 12.23 -1.05 -5.43
CA PHE A 86 10.95 -0.49 -4.99
C PHE A 86 11.13 0.86 -4.29
N ASN A 87 12.08 0.95 -3.37
CA ASN A 87 12.36 2.17 -2.62
C ASN A 87 12.86 3.29 -3.53
N GLU A 88 13.71 2.99 -4.51
CA GLU A 88 14.20 4.00 -5.46
C GLU A 88 13.07 4.49 -6.37
N LEU A 89 12.19 3.61 -6.86
CA LEU A 89 11.00 4.00 -7.61
C LEU A 89 10.03 4.86 -6.78
N CYS A 90 9.84 4.52 -5.50
CA CYS A 90 9.05 5.34 -4.59
C CYS A 90 9.67 6.73 -4.42
N LYS A 91 10.99 6.81 -4.24
CA LYS A 91 11.73 8.07 -4.11
C LYS A 91 11.66 8.93 -5.37
N MET A 92 11.54 8.33 -6.55
CA MET A 92 11.34 9.05 -7.80
C MET A 92 9.95 9.70 -7.90
N LEU A 93 8.94 9.08 -7.28
CA LEU A 93 7.55 9.55 -7.27
C LEU A 93 7.21 10.45 -6.07
N ASP A 94 7.94 10.33 -4.97
CA ASP A 94 7.71 11.11 -3.76
C ASP A 94 8.74 12.26 -3.64
N PRO A 95 8.32 13.52 -3.87
CA PRO A 95 9.18 14.67 -3.66
C PRO A 95 9.33 15.06 -2.17
N GLY A 96 8.74 14.31 -1.24
CA GLY A 96 8.82 14.56 0.21
C GLY A 96 8.04 15.79 0.67
N LYS A 97 7.07 16.26 -0.13
CA LYS A 97 6.22 17.40 0.19
C LYS A 97 4.83 16.93 0.63
N PRO A 98 4.27 17.47 1.73
CA PRO A 98 2.93 17.12 2.16
C PRO A 98 1.91 17.51 1.10
N SER A 99 0.90 16.66 0.90
CA SER A 99 -0.22 16.98 0.01
C SER A 99 -0.99 18.18 0.56
N PHE A 100 -1.46 19.06 -0.33
CA PHE A 100 -2.26 20.20 0.09
C PHE A 100 -3.62 19.73 0.60
N THR A 101 -3.92 20.03 1.86
CA THR A 101 -5.24 19.82 2.45
C THR A 101 -5.97 21.15 2.60
N PRO A 102 -7.17 21.31 2.01
CA PRO A 102 -7.98 22.51 2.24
C PRO A 102 -8.30 22.64 3.73
N LYS A 103 -8.31 23.88 4.24
CA LYS A 103 -8.59 24.19 5.65
C LYS A 103 -10.05 24.63 5.81
N LYS A 104 -10.78 24.04 6.76
CA LYS A 104 -12.17 24.42 7.06
C LYS A 104 -12.20 25.87 7.57
N GLY A 105 -13.13 26.67 7.03
CA GLY A 105 -13.30 28.08 7.43
C GLY A 105 -12.44 29.09 6.69
N LYS A 106 -11.52 28.66 5.80
CA LYS A 106 -10.82 29.55 4.86
C LYS A 106 -11.16 29.13 3.43
N THR A 107 -11.67 30.06 2.62
CA THR A 107 -11.85 29.86 1.19
C THR A 107 -10.50 29.55 0.54
N SER A 108 -10.35 28.35 0.02
CA SER A 108 -9.16 27.88 -0.69
C SER A 108 -9.37 28.04 -2.19
N VAL A 109 -8.47 28.76 -2.86
CA VAL A 109 -8.54 28.96 -4.32
C VAL A 109 -7.56 28.01 -5.00
N ILE A 110 -8.06 27.16 -5.89
CA ILE A 110 -7.28 26.16 -6.61
C ILE A 110 -7.35 26.41 -8.10
N MET A 111 -6.19 26.56 -8.73
CA MET A 111 -6.06 26.84 -10.16
C MET A 111 -5.59 25.60 -10.90
N PHE A 112 -6.33 25.18 -11.92
CA PHE A 112 -5.98 24.03 -12.76
C PHE A 112 -5.31 24.49 -14.04
N VAL A 113 -4.12 23.98 -14.32
CA VAL A 113 -3.31 24.30 -15.51
C VAL A 113 -2.88 23.02 -16.21
N GLY A 114 -2.58 23.10 -17.51
CA GLY A 114 -2.16 21.94 -18.29
C GLY A 114 -2.39 22.10 -19.77
N LEU A 115 -1.89 21.12 -20.53
CA LEU A 115 -2.01 21.12 -21.98
C LEU A 115 -3.46 21.04 -22.47
N GLN A 116 -3.67 21.40 -23.74
CA GLN A 116 -4.93 21.11 -24.42
C GLN A 116 -5.17 19.60 -24.48
N GLY A 117 -6.39 19.17 -24.15
CA GLY A 117 -6.77 17.75 -24.19
C GLY A 117 -6.29 16.90 -22.99
N SER A 118 -5.65 17.49 -21.98
CA SER A 118 -5.19 16.75 -20.79
C SER A 118 -6.29 16.35 -19.80
N GLY A 119 -7.55 16.75 -20.06
CA GLY A 119 -8.69 16.41 -19.19
C GLY A 119 -9.04 17.44 -18.10
N LYS A 120 -8.41 18.62 -18.09
CA LYS A 120 -8.64 19.69 -17.07
C LYS A 120 -10.10 19.90 -16.68
N THR A 121 -10.98 20.18 -17.64
CA THR A 121 -12.40 20.48 -17.39
C THR A 121 -13.14 19.32 -16.70
N THR A 122 -12.84 18.08 -17.10
CA THR A 122 -13.39 16.87 -16.47
C THR A 122 -12.83 16.72 -15.05
N THR A 123 -11.51 16.84 -14.90
CA THR A 123 -10.81 16.74 -13.61
C THR A 123 -11.26 17.81 -12.62
N CYS A 124 -11.51 19.05 -13.08
CA CYS A 124 -12.06 20.12 -12.25
C CYS A 124 -13.40 19.71 -11.63
N THR A 125 -14.28 19.07 -12.42
CA THR A 125 -15.58 18.63 -11.93
C THR A 125 -15.47 17.40 -11.02
N GLN A 126 -14.65 16.41 -11.38
CA GLN A 126 -14.36 15.24 -10.54
C GLN A 126 -13.78 15.64 -9.18
N TYR A 127 -12.80 16.56 -9.18
CA TYR A 127 -12.19 17.08 -7.97
C TYR A 127 -13.20 17.85 -7.10
N ALA A 128 -14.04 18.69 -7.72
CA ALA A 128 -15.11 19.39 -7.02
C ALA A 128 -16.09 18.39 -6.38
N TYR A 129 -16.56 17.39 -7.14
CA TYR A 129 -17.48 16.37 -6.67
C TYR A 129 -16.90 15.49 -5.56
N TYR A 130 -15.63 15.09 -5.67
CA TYR A 130 -14.91 14.37 -4.62
C TYR A 130 -14.90 15.13 -3.29
N HIS A 131 -14.62 16.44 -3.33
CA HIS A 131 -14.63 17.27 -2.13
C HIS A 131 -16.06 17.55 -1.63
N GLN A 132 -17.05 17.65 -2.52
CA GLN A 132 -18.46 17.76 -2.16
C GLN A 132 -18.92 16.55 -1.33
N ARG A 133 -18.54 15.33 -1.73
CA ARG A 133 -18.85 14.10 -0.99
C ARG A 133 -18.22 14.06 0.41
N LYS A 134 -17.09 14.75 0.60
CA LYS A 134 -16.44 14.93 1.91
C LYS A 134 -17.05 16.07 2.76
N GLY A 135 -18.12 16.70 2.29
CA GLY A 135 -18.83 17.76 3.02
C GLY A 135 -18.29 19.18 2.83
N TRP A 136 -17.42 19.41 1.84
CA TRP A 136 -16.98 20.75 1.46
C TRP A 136 -17.99 21.42 0.54
N LYS A 137 -17.98 22.76 0.46
CA LYS A 137 -18.76 23.54 -0.51
C LYS A 137 -17.89 24.00 -1.69
N PRO A 138 -17.76 23.18 -2.75
CA PRO A 138 -17.01 23.55 -3.95
C PRO A 138 -17.80 24.49 -4.86
N ALA A 139 -17.08 25.31 -5.62
CA ALA A 139 -17.61 26.12 -6.71
C ALA A 139 -16.64 26.11 -7.90
N LEU A 140 -17.18 26.14 -9.12
CA LEU A 140 -16.43 26.08 -10.37
C LEU A 140 -16.43 27.43 -11.08
N VAL A 141 -15.25 27.92 -11.47
CA VAL A 141 -15.06 29.11 -12.28
C VAL A 141 -14.44 28.69 -13.62
N CYS A 142 -15.12 28.98 -14.73
CA CYS A 142 -14.59 28.77 -16.07
C CYS A 142 -13.96 30.06 -16.59
N VAL A 143 -12.66 30.00 -16.87
CA VAL A 143 -11.90 31.12 -17.44
C VAL A 143 -11.77 31.00 -18.96
N ASP A 144 -12.00 29.81 -19.53
CA ASP A 144 -12.01 29.57 -20.98
C ASP A 144 -13.41 29.78 -21.57
N THR A 145 -13.63 30.94 -22.17
CA THR A 145 -14.93 31.36 -22.71
C THR A 145 -15.25 30.81 -24.09
N PHE A 146 -14.26 30.26 -24.81
CA PHE A 146 -14.43 29.82 -26.19
C PHE A 146 -14.75 28.31 -26.30
N ARG A 147 -14.01 27.45 -25.59
CA ARG A 147 -14.07 26.00 -25.83
C ARG A 147 -14.71 25.22 -24.68
N ALA A 148 -14.35 25.54 -23.44
CA ALA A 148 -14.68 24.70 -22.29
C ALA A 148 -15.98 25.08 -21.57
N PHE A 149 -16.52 26.29 -21.80
CA PHE A 149 -17.67 26.84 -21.05
C PHE A 149 -18.89 25.90 -21.04
N CYS A 150 -19.35 25.47 -22.23
CA CYS A 150 -20.52 24.60 -22.35
C CYS A 150 -20.30 23.24 -21.68
N GLN A 151 -19.11 22.68 -21.81
CA GLN A 151 -18.76 21.37 -21.25
C GLN A 151 -18.72 21.43 -19.72
N LEU A 152 -18.07 22.45 -19.15
CA LEU A 152 -17.99 22.62 -17.70
C LEU A 152 -19.36 22.89 -17.09
N ASN A 153 -20.19 23.70 -17.74
CA ASN A 153 -21.55 24.00 -17.27
C ASN A 153 -22.43 22.73 -17.21
N GLN A 154 -22.39 21.90 -18.25
CA GLN A 154 -23.13 20.62 -18.25
C GLN A 154 -22.65 19.69 -17.14
N ASN A 155 -21.33 19.59 -16.95
CA ASN A 155 -20.74 18.76 -15.91
C ASN A 155 -21.06 19.27 -14.50
N ALA A 156 -20.99 20.59 -14.28
CA ALA A 156 -21.36 21.23 -13.02
C ALA A 156 -22.85 21.02 -12.69
N THR A 157 -23.72 21.12 -13.69
CA THR A 157 -25.16 20.85 -13.53
C THR A 157 -25.42 19.40 -13.13
N LYS A 158 -24.75 18.44 -13.78
CA LYS A 158 -24.84 17.01 -13.43
C LYS A 158 -24.38 16.75 -12.00
N ALA A 159 -23.28 17.39 -11.58
CA ALA A 159 -22.73 17.25 -10.23
C ALA A 159 -23.46 18.12 -9.17
N LYS A 160 -24.40 18.99 -9.57
CA LYS A 160 -25.08 19.97 -8.69
C LYS A 160 -24.10 20.88 -7.96
N ILE A 161 -23.10 21.40 -8.68
CA ILE A 161 -22.05 22.29 -8.16
C ILE A 161 -22.28 23.70 -8.73
N PRO A 162 -22.20 24.76 -7.89
CA PRO A 162 -22.26 26.14 -8.36
C PRO A 162 -21.20 26.43 -9.44
N PHE A 163 -21.63 27.11 -10.51
CA PHE A 163 -20.80 27.39 -11.68
C PHE A 163 -20.85 28.87 -12.02
N TYR A 164 -19.69 29.44 -12.34
CA TYR A 164 -19.53 30.80 -12.85
C TYR A 164 -18.72 30.81 -14.14
N GLY A 165 -19.19 31.55 -15.12
CA GLY A 165 -18.44 31.93 -16.31
C GLY A 165 -19.27 32.90 -17.14
N ARG A 166 -18.63 33.67 -18.02
CA ARG A 166 -19.29 34.63 -18.92
C ARG A 166 -18.99 34.25 -20.36
N TYR A 167 -20.01 34.27 -21.21
CA TYR A 167 -19.85 34.00 -22.64
C TYR A 167 -19.38 35.25 -23.41
N THR A 168 -19.69 36.45 -22.90
CA THR A 168 -19.50 37.72 -23.62
C THR A 168 -18.19 38.42 -23.31
N GLU A 169 -17.52 38.08 -22.20
CA GLU A 169 -16.25 38.69 -21.79
C GLU A 169 -15.10 37.83 -22.32
N SER A 170 -14.10 38.44 -22.95
CA SER A 170 -12.93 37.73 -23.49
C SER A 170 -11.72 37.76 -22.55
N ASP A 171 -11.72 38.61 -21.53
CA ASP A 171 -10.58 38.78 -20.62
C ASP A 171 -10.63 37.75 -19.47
N PRO A 172 -9.68 36.80 -19.42
CA PRO A 172 -9.67 35.76 -18.41
C PRO A 172 -9.39 36.27 -17.00
N VAL A 173 -8.63 37.38 -16.87
CA VAL A 173 -8.22 37.91 -15.57
C VAL A 173 -9.44 38.45 -14.83
N LYS A 174 -10.31 39.18 -15.54
CA LYS A 174 -11.55 39.73 -14.97
C LYS A 174 -12.53 38.62 -14.57
N ILE A 175 -12.74 37.64 -15.44
CA ILE A 175 -13.66 36.52 -15.18
C ILE A 175 -13.22 35.74 -13.95
N ALA A 176 -11.91 35.47 -13.84
CA ALA A 176 -11.34 34.77 -12.71
C ALA A 176 -11.55 35.57 -11.41
N ALA A 177 -11.19 36.87 -11.41
CA ALA A 177 -11.30 37.74 -10.25
C ALA A 177 -12.74 37.88 -9.75
N GLU A 178 -13.68 38.16 -10.65
CA GLU A 178 -15.11 38.28 -10.31
C GLU A 178 -15.71 36.96 -9.83
N GLY A 179 -15.33 35.84 -10.46
CA GLY A 179 -15.79 34.51 -10.06
C GLY A 179 -15.35 34.15 -8.65
N VAL A 180 -14.09 34.43 -8.32
CA VAL A 180 -13.56 34.24 -6.96
C VAL A 180 -14.25 35.16 -5.97
N GLU A 181 -14.47 36.43 -6.31
CA GLU A 181 -15.13 37.38 -5.43
C GLU A 181 -16.59 37.00 -5.14
N ARG A 182 -17.31 36.52 -6.16
CA ARG A 182 -18.68 36.01 -6.03
C ARG A 182 -18.74 34.82 -5.07
N PHE A 183 -17.91 33.81 -5.27
CA PHE A 183 -17.95 32.60 -4.44
C PHE A 183 -17.40 32.83 -3.02
N LYS A 184 -16.55 33.84 -2.83
CA LYS A 184 -16.20 34.34 -1.49
C LYS A 184 -17.42 34.92 -0.78
N LYS A 185 -18.29 35.67 -1.48
CA LYS A 185 -19.54 36.22 -0.92
C LYS A 185 -20.58 35.12 -0.61
N GLU A 186 -20.61 34.06 -1.41
CA GLU A 186 -21.49 32.90 -1.23
C GLU A 186 -21.00 31.91 -0.15
N ASN A 187 -19.89 32.21 0.55
CA ASN A 187 -19.26 31.37 1.58
C ASN A 187 -18.92 29.95 1.09
N CYS A 188 -18.36 29.86 -0.12
CA CYS A 188 -17.78 28.61 -0.62
C CYS A 188 -16.41 28.36 0.03
N ASP A 189 -16.16 27.11 0.44
CA ASP A 189 -14.89 26.71 1.07
C ASP A 189 -13.81 26.46 0.02
N LEU A 190 -14.20 26.04 -1.19
CA LEU A 190 -13.29 25.57 -2.23
C LEU A 190 -13.70 26.19 -3.58
N ILE A 191 -12.83 27.01 -4.16
CA ILE A 191 -13.06 27.62 -5.46
C ILE A 191 -12.07 27.00 -6.45
N ILE A 192 -12.59 26.35 -7.48
CA ILE A 192 -11.83 25.64 -8.51
C ILE A 192 -11.91 26.44 -9.80
N VAL A 193 -10.75 26.74 -10.36
CA VAL A 193 -10.62 27.62 -11.52
C VAL A 193 -10.10 26.79 -12.68
N ASP A 194 -10.95 26.58 -13.69
CA ASP A 194 -10.61 25.90 -14.93
C ASP A 194 -10.03 26.90 -15.93
N THR A 195 -8.76 26.70 -16.30
CA THR A 195 -8.07 27.54 -17.27
C THR A 195 -8.04 26.89 -18.65
N CYS A 196 -7.80 27.69 -19.69
CA CYS A 196 -7.69 27.19 -21.05
C CYS A 196 -6.56 26.15 -21.19
N GLY A 197 -6.78 25.16 -22.04
CA GLY A 197 -5.73 24.21 -22.44
C GLY A 197 -4.73 24.87 -23.38
N ARG A 198 -3.44 24.78 -23.04
CA ARG A 198 -2.38 25.55 -23.71
C ARG A 198 -1.51 24.66 -24.61
N HIS A 199 -1.07 25.18 -25.76
CA HIS A 199 -0.08 24.54 -26.63
C HIS A 199 1.32 25.09 -26.33
N LYS A 200 2.39 24.30 -26.55
CA LYS A 200 3.77 24.64 -26.14
C LYS A 200 4.37 25.90 -26.80
N GLN A 201 3.74 26.47 -27.83
CA GLN A 201 4.36 27.41 -28.77
C GLN A 201 3.92 28.87 -28.63
N GLU A 202 3.12 29.23 -27.63
CA GLU A 202 2.66 30.61 -27.46
C GLU A 202 3.14 31.21 -26.14
N ALA A 203 4.23 32.01 -26.20
CA ALA A 203 4.76 32.76 -25.06
C ALA A 203 3.74 33.77 -24.50
N ALA A 204 2.88 34.34 -25.37
CA ALA A 204 1.81 35.26 -24.97
C ALA A 204 0.80 34.61 -24.01
N LEU A 205 0.47 33.33 -24.22
CA LEU A 205 -0.44 32.61 -23.34
C LEU A 205 0.18 32.35 -21.97
N PHE A 206 1.47 32.01 -21.89
CA PHE A 206 2.13 31.81 -20.58
C PHE A 206 2.10 33.07 -19.73
N GLU A 207 2.24 34.25 -20.36
CA GLU A 207 2.11 35.54 -19.69
C GLU A 207 0.67 35.76 -19.19
N GLU A 208 -0.34 35.44 -19.98
CA GLU A 208 -1.75 35.49 -19.55
C GLU A 208 -2.01 34.55 -18.35
N MET A 209 -1.38 33.37 -18.28
CA MET A 209 -1.45 32.49 -17.10
C MET A 209 -0.95 33.19 -15.85
N ARG A 210 0.19 33.86 -16.01
CA ARG A 210 0.90 34.51 -14.93
C ARG A 210 0.05 35.66 -14.40
N GLN A 211 -0.53 36.45 -15.29
CA GLN A 211 -1.47 37.51 -14.93
C GLN A 211 -2.69 36.98 -14.18
N VAL A 212 -3.30 35.88 -14.64
CA VAL A 212 -4.42 35.23 -13.92
C VAL A 212 -3.97 34.73 -12.55
N SER A 213 -2.80 34.11 -12.45
CA SER A 213 -2.26 33.61 -11.18
C SER A 213 -1.95 34.75 -10.19
N GLU A 214 -1.39 35.87 -10.67
CA GLU A 214 -1.06 37.05 -9.88
C GLU A 214 -2.33 37.77 -9.36
N ALA A 215 -3.37 37.86 -10.18
CA ALA A 215 -4.66 38.45 -9.79
C ALA A 215 -5.39 37.61 -8.74
N MET A 216 -5.34 36.28 -8.88
CA MET A 216 -6.13 35.34 -8.07
C MET A 216 -5.42 34.94 -6.78
N LYS A 217 -4.09 34.93 -6.78
CA LYS A 217 -3.22 34.39 -5.71
C LYS A 217 -3.71 33.01 -5.21
N PRO A 218 -3.72 31.99 -6.08
CA PRO A 218 -4.22 30.66 -5.72
C PRO A 218 -3.39 30.05 -4.59
N ASP A 219 -4.04 29.37 -3.64
CA ASP A 219 -3.36 28.63 -2.57
C ASP A 219 -2.66 27.36 -3.13
N LEU A 220 -3.23 26.78 -4.19
CA LEU A 220 -2.68 25.63 -4.88
C LEU A 220 -2.84 25.76 -6.40
N VAL A 221 -1.77 25.50 -7.13
CA VAL A 221 -1.81 25.31 -8.59
C VAL A 221 -1.60 23.83 -8.90
N ILE A 222 -2.58 23.23 -9.56
CA ILE A 222 -2.57 21.83 -9.96
C ILE A 222 -2.25 21.73 -11.45
N PHE A 223 -1.19 21.00 -11.78
CA PHE A 223 -0.86 20.65 -13.16
C PHE A 223 -1.54 19.33 -13.55
N VAL A 224 -2.47 19.39 -14.50
CA VAL A 224 -3.16 18.21 -15.03
C VAL A 224 -2.46 17.73 -16.29
N MET A 225 -2.02 16.49 -16.24
CA MET A 225 -1.33 15.83 -17.35
C MET A 225 -2.05 14.55 -17.76
N ASP A 226 -1.92 14.22 -19.03
CA ASP A 226 -2.43 12.99 -19.61
C ASP A 226 -1.37 11.88 -19.45
N GLY A 227 -1.78 10.72 -18.94
CA GLY A 227 -0.90 9.56 -18.72
C GLY A 227 -0.34 8.93 -20.00
N SER A 228 -0.88 9.27 -21.17
CA SER A 228 -0.34 8.90 -22.49
C SER A 228 0.83 9.78 -22.94
N ILE A 229 1.04 10.94 -22.31
CA ILE A 229 2.17 11.81 -22.65
C ILE A 229 3.45 11.12 -22.18
N GLY A 230 4.27 10.71 -23.15
CA GLY A 230 5.54 10.07 -22.89
C GLY A 230 6.65 11.04 -22.48
N GLN A 231 7.84 10.90 -23.08
CA GLN A 231 9.03 11.69 -22.69
C GLN A 231 8.84 13.21 -22.76
N ALA A 232 7.95 13.69 -23.63
CA ALA A 232 7.61 15.10 -23.75
C ALA A 232 6.94 15.71 -22.49
N ALA A 233 6.52 14.87 -21.53
CA ALA A 233 5.95 15.29 -20.26
C ALA A 233 6.94 16.11 -19.42
N PHE A 234 8.23 15.77 -19.45
CA PHE A 234 9.25 16.46 -18.67
C PHE A 234 9.37 17.94 -19.07
N ASP A 235 9.57 18.21 -20.36
CA ASP A 235 9.75 19.57 -20.87
C ASP A 235 8.49 20.43 -20.64
N GLN A 236 7.31 19.82 -20.75
CA GLN A 236 6.04 20.50 -20.49
C GLN A 236 5.92 20.88 -19.02
N ALA A 237 6.11 19.91 -18.13
CA ALA A 237 6.00 20.10 -16.71
C ALA A 237 7.03 21.12 -16.21
N GLN A 238 8.24 21.12 -16.79
CA GLN A 238 9.28 22.11 -16.54
C GLN A 238 8.87 23.52 -17.00
N ALA A 239 8.32 23.67 -18.22
CA ALA A 239 7.84 24.96 -18.72
C ALA A 239 6.73 25.54 -17.83
N PHE A 240 5.75 24.72 -17.44
CA PHE A 240 4.70 25.16 -16.52
C PHE A 240 5.24 25.55 -15.15
N LYS A 241 6.22 24.81 -14.63
CA LYS A 241 6.86 25.11 -13.35
C LYS A 241 7.63 26.43 -13.36
N GLN A 242 8.23 26.79 -14.50
CA GLN A 242 8.95 28.06 -14.67
C GLN A 242 7.99 29.25 -14.77
N SER A 243 6.82 29.08 -15.39
CA SER A 243 5.84 30.16 -15.54
C SER A 243 4.98 30.35 -14.29
N VAL A 244 4.55 29.27 -13.63
CA VAL A 244 3.66 29.32 -12.47
C VAL A 244 4.12 28.32 -11.41
N ALA A 245 3.93 28.68 -10.14
CA ALA A 245 4.28 27.85 -8.99
C ALA A 245 3.36 26.61 -8.87
N VAL A 246 3.61 25.59 -9.69
CA VAL A 246 2.89 24.30 -9.63
C VAL A 246 3.15 23.64 -8.26
N GLY A 247 2.08 23.40 -7.50
CA GLY A 247 2.13 22.81 -6.16
C GLY A 247 1.80 21.31 -6.14
N ALA A 248 1.00 20.83 -7.10
CA ALA A 248 0.61 19.42 -7.19
C ALA A 248 0.37 18.99 -8.65
N VAL A 249 0.37 17.68 -8.89
CA VAL A 249 0.14 17.08 -10.21
C VAL A 249 -1.05 16.11 -10.14
N ILE A 250 -1.89 16.11 -11.19
CA ILE A 250 -2.93 15.10 -11.39
C ILE A 250 -2.67 14.40 -12.72
N VAL A 251 -2.75 13.07 -12.71
CA VAL A 251 -2.55 12.24 -13.89
C VAL A 251 -3.91 11.69 -14.33
N THR A 252 -4.29 11.95 -15.57
CA THR A 252 -5.58 11.52 -16.14
C THR A 252 -5.39 10.42 -17.17
N LYS A 253 -6.51 9.82 -17.60
CA LYS A 253 -6.56 8.79 -18.65
C LYS A 253 -5.72 7.54 -18.34
N MET A 254 -5.67 7.15 -17.06
CA MET A 254 -4.92 5.98 -16.61
C MET A 254 -5.63 4.64 -16.90
N ASP A 255 -6.87 4.69 -17.38
CA ASP A 255 -7.67 3.57 -17.90
C ASP A 255 -7.23 3.05 -19.27
N GLY A 256 -6.63 3.93 -20.08
CA GLY A 256 -6.24 3.59 -21.44
C GLY A 256 -4.93 2.80 -21.56
N HIS A 257 -4.27 2.93 -22.71
CA HIS A 257 -2.92 2.43 -22.95
C HIS A 257 -1.82 3.28 -22.28
N ALA A 258 -2.20 4.19 -21.39
CA ALA A 258 -1.28 5.03 -20.64
C ALA A 258 -0.32 4.16 -19.81
N LYS A 259 0.97 4.40 -19.97
CA LYS A 259 2.03 3.61 -19.33
C LYS A 259 2.44 4.18 -17.96
N GLY A 260 1.91 5.34 -17.58
CA GLY A 260 2.21 6.02 -16.32
C GLY A 260 3.61 6.64 -16.24
N GLY A 261 4.53 6.38 -17.18
CA GLY A 261 5.90 6.92 -17.18
C GLY A 261 5.98 8.44 -17.35
N GLY A 262 4.94 9.06 -17.92
CA GLY A 262 4.78 10.52 -17.94
C GLY A 262 4.68 11.11 -16.54
N ALA A 263 3.95 10.45 -15.63
CA ALA A 263 3.74 10.94 -14.26
C ALA A 263 5.07 11.05 -13.49
N LEU A 264 5.87 10.00 -13.57
CA LEU A 264 7.24 9.93 -13.06
C LEU A 264 8.09 11.12 -13.56
N SER A 265 8.02 11.38 -14.86
CA SER A 265 8.76 12.48 -15.50
C SER A 265 8.27 13.86 -15.06
N ALA A 266 6.97 14.03 -14.83
CA ALA A 266 6.40 15.29 -14.36
C ALA A 266 6.73 15.59 -12.90
N VAL A 267 6.76 14.58 -12.02
CA VAL A 267 7.21 14.74 -10.63
C VAL A 267 8.66 15.20 -10.58
N ALA A 268 9.53 14.56 -11.37
CA ALA A 268 10.94 14.93 -11.45
C ALA A 268 11.15 16.39 -11.92
N ALA A 269 10.36 16.84 -12.90
CA ALA A 269 10.43 18.21 -13.42
C ALA A 269 9.87 19.25 -12.43
N THR A 270 8.72 18.97 -11.81
CA THR A 270 7.98 19.96 -10.99
C THR A 270 8.40 19.96 -9.52
N LYS A 271 9.00 18.86 -9.04
CA LYS A 271 9.24 18.57 -7.62
C LYS A 271 7.98 18.76 -6.79
N SER A 272 6.85 18.34 -7.34
CA SER A 272 5.51 18.48 -6.76
C SER A 272 4.83 17.11 -6.72
N PRO A 273 4.13 16.77 -5.63
CA PRO A 273 3.56 15.42 -5.46
C PRO A 273 2.39 15.22 -6.42
N VAL A 274 2.19 13.98 -6.85
CA VAL A 274 0.94 13.56 -7.50
C VAL A 274 -0.10 13.37 -6.40
N ILE A 275 -1.28 13.97 -6.56
CA ILE A 275 -2.34 13.95 -5.53
C ILE A 275 -3.52 13.05 -5.91
N PHE A 276 -3.85 12.96 -7.19
CA PHE A 276 -4.98 12.18 -7.69
C PHE A 276 -4.65 11.53 -9.04
N ILE A 277 -5.33 10.41 -9.30
CA ILE A 277 -5.39 9.76 -10.60
C ILE A 277 -6.84 9.80 -11.11
N GLY A 278 -7.03 10.18 -12.37
CA GLY A 278 -8.26 9.97 -13.12
C GLY A 278 -8.20 8.64 -13.89
N THR A 279 -9.08 7.71 -13.55
CA THR A 279 -9.24 6.39 -14.18
C THR A 279 -10.41 6.35 -15.16
N GLY A 280 -10.95 7.49 -15.56
CA GLY A 280 -11.96 7.57 -16.61
C GLY A 280 -12.66 8.93 -16.66
N GLU A 281 -13.77 8.97 -17.38
CA GLU A 281 -14.53 10.20 -17.66
C GLU A 281 -15.71 10.42 -16.70
N HIS A 282 -16.14 9.39 -15.99
CA HIS A 282 -17.25 9.49 -15.04
C HIS A 282 -16.81 10.20 -13.76
N MET A 283 -17.77 10.80 -13.05
CA MET A 283 -17.48 11.61 -11.85
C MET A 283 -16.88 10.80 -10.69
N ASP A 284 -17.17 9.50 -10.63
CA ASP A 284 -16.70 8.59 -9.59
C ASP A 284 -15.33 7.95 -9.92
N GLU A 285 -14.82 8.10 -11.15
CA GLU A 285 -13.54 7.51 -11.62
C GLU A 285 -12.34 8.43 -11.28
N PHE A 286 -12.29 8.85 -10.02
CA PHE A 286 -11.30 9.78 -9.49
C PHE A 286 -10.78 9.32 -8.14
N GLU A 287 -9.52 8.89 -8.11
CA GLU A 287 -8.90 8.21 -6.97
C GLU A 287 -7.75 9.03 -6.39
N VAL A 288 -7.52 8.91 -5.07
CA VAL A 288 -6.36 9.51 -4.41
C VAL A 288 -5.12 8.75 -4.85
N PHE A 289 -4.06 9.49 -5.20
CA PHE A 289 -2.79 8.88 -5.53
C PHE A 289 -2.00 8.53 -4.27
N ASP A 290 -1.61 7.27 -4.16
CA ASP A 290 -0.61 6.81 -3.21
C ASP A 290 0.53 6.15 -3.99
N VAL A 291 1.76 6.52 -3.64
CA VAL A 291 2.99 6.08 -4.28
C VAL A 291 3.19 4.58 -4.09
N LYS A 292 2.97 4.05 -2.87
CA LYS A 292 3.31 2.64 -2.59
C LYS A 292 2.42 1.67 -3.36
N PRO A 293 1.08 1.80 -3.34
CA PRO A 293 0.21 0.92 -4.13
C PRO A 293 0.47 1.07 -5.63
N PHE A 294 0.77 2.28 -6.10
CA PHE A 294 1.08 2.52 -7.51
C PHE A 294 2.35 1.78 -7.96
N VAL A 295 3.45 1.88 -7.20
CA VAL A 295 4.71 1.17 -7.51
C VAL A 295 4.54 -0.34 -7.34
N SER A 296 3.75 -0.80 -6.36
CA SER A 296 3.45 -2.22 -6.19
C SER A 296 2.75 -2.79 -7.43
N ARG A 297 1.73 -2.09 -7.93
CA ARG A 297 1.05 -2.43 -9.20
C ARG A 297 2.02 -2.40 -10.38
N LEU A 298 2.93 -1.44 -10.42
CA LEU A 298 3.94 -1.28 -11.48
C LEU A 298 4.92 -2.46 -11.56
N LEU A 299 5.38 -2.96 -10.40
CA LEU A 299 6.31 -4.09 -10.31
C LEU A 299 5.63 -5.45 -10.52
N GLY A 300 4.31 -5.49 -10.74
CA GLY A 300 3.57 -6.75 -10.82
C GLY A 300 3.49 -7.50 -9.47
N MET A 301 3.93 -6.85 -8.39
CA MET A 301 3.73 -7.28 -7.02
C MET A 301 2.31 -6.85 -6.63
N GLY A 302 1.29 -7.58 -7.06
CA GLY A 302 -0.10 -7.27 -6.66
C GLY A 302 -0.22 -7.09 -5.14
N ASP A 303 -0.89 -6.02 -4.69
CA ASP A 303 -1.24 -5.65 -3.31
C ASP A 303 -0.42 -6.27 -2.14
N TRP A 304 0.92 -6.35 -2.26
CA TRP A 304 1.80 -6.75 -1.15
C TRP A 304 1.80 -5.72 -0.02
N PHE A 305 1.27 -4.51 -0.26
CA PHE A 305 1.13 -3.44 0.71
C PHE A 305 -0.33 -2.96 0.87
N GLY A 306 -1.27 -3.52 0.09
CA GLY A 306 -2.63 -2.99 -0.04
C GLY A 306 -3.60 -3.50 1.02
N PHE A 307 -3.39 -4.70 1.55
CA PHE A 307 -4.31 -5.33 2.50
C PHE A 307 -3.56 -5.79 3.75
N THR A 308 -3.07 -4.83 4.53
CA THR A 308 -2.57 -5.12 5.87
C THR A 308 -3.74 -5.46 6.78
N PRO A 309 -3.56 -6.32 7.79
CA PRO A 309 -4.56 -6.50 8.85
C PRO A 309 -5.02 -5.17 9.46
N ARG A 310 -4.16 -4.14 9.49
CA ARG A 310 -4.52 -2.76 9.88
C ARG A 310 -5.58 -2.13 8.96
N HIS A 311 -5.44 -2.24 7.64
CA HIS A 311 -6.47 -1.73 6.71
C HIS A 311 -7.80 -2.47 6.89
N MET A 312 -7.80 -3.78 7.14
CA MET A 312 -9.02 -4.53 7.49
C MET A 312 -9.65 -4.02 8.80
N TYR A 313 -8.83 -3.79 9.81
CA TYR A 313 -9.25 -3.29 11.11
C TYR A 313 -9.93 -1.91 10.99
N GLU A 314 -9.31 -0.97 10.28
CA GLU A 314 -9.87 0.37 10.03
C GLU A 314 -11.17 0.31 9.22
N GLN A 315 -11.26 -0.55 8.20
CA GLN A 315 -12.49 -0.73 7.43
C GLN A 315 -13.61 -1.32 8.30
N PHE A 316 -13.31 -2.32 9.14
CA PHE A 316 -14.29 -2.91 10.06
C PHE A 316 -14.74 -1.93 11.14
N GLN A 317 -13.85 -1.07 11.66
CA GLN A 317 -14.22 0.00 12.58
C GLN A 317 -15.12 1.05 11.92
N ASN A 318 -14.77 1.54 10.73
CA ASN A 318 -15.60 2.48 9.97
C ASN A 318 -16.99 1.91 9.65
N ILE A 319 -17.09 0.60 9.36
CA ILE A 319 -18.37 -0.11 9.15
C ILE A 319 -19.20 -0.17 10.45
N LEU A 320 -18.57 -0.31 11.61
CA LEU A 320 -19.25 -0.30 12.91
C LEU A 320 -19.67 1.10 13.36
N GLU A 321 -18.90 2.13 13.00
CA GLU A 321 -19.22 3.53 13.30
C GLU A 321 -20.35 4.07 12.42
N MET A 322 -20.54 3.53 11.20
CA MET A 322 -21.61 3.96 10.27
C MET A 322 -23.01 3.37 10.56
N GLY A 323 -23.22 2.69 11.69
CA GLY A 323 -24.57 2.27 12.12
C GLY A 323 -25.05 0.94 11.49
N ARG A 324 -26.23 0.91 10.86
CA ARG A 324 -26.88 -0.34 10.40
C ARG A 324 -26.15 -0.93 9.19
N ILE A 325 -25.36 -1.98 9.45
CA ILE A 325 -24.55 -2.80 8.51
C ILE A 325 -25.33 -3.25 7.26
N ASP A 326 -26.65 -3.36 7.36
CA ASP A 326 -27.59 -3.69 6.27
C ASP A 326 -27.46 -2.76 5.05
N GLN A 327 -27.29 -1.45 5.27
CA GLN A 327 -27.19 -0.46 4.17
C GLN A 327 -25.79 -0.39 3.54
N VAL A 328 -24.75 -0.73 4.28
CA VAL A 328 -23.35 -0.62 3.83
C VAL A 328 -22.95 -1.86 3.03
N LEU A 329 -23.41 -3.04 3.44
CA LEU A 329 -23.13 -4.30 2.76
C LEU A 329 -23.81 -4.38 1.38
N SER A 330 -24.98 -3.74 1.21
CA SER A 330 -25.68 -3.62 -0.08
C SER A 330 -24.98 -2.69 -1.10
N MET A 331 -23.97 -1.93 -0.67
CA MET A 331 -23.22 -1.01 -1.52
C MET A 331 -21.85 -1.57 -1.96
N LEU A 332 -21.47 -2.77 -1.50
CA LEU A 332 -20.21 -3.43 -1.87
C LEU A 332 -20.38 -4.26 -3.16
N PRO A 333 -19.60 -3.99 -4.23
CA PRO A 333 -19.65 -4.78 -5.45
C PRO A 333 -19.23 -6.23 -5.17
N GLY A 334 -20.10 -7.20 -5.45
CA GLY A 334 -19.86 -8.63 -5.22
C GLY A 334 -20.62 -9.25 -4.03
N PHE A 335 -21.25 -8.43 -3.19
CA PHE A 335 -22.18 -8.89 -2.15
C PHE A 335 -23.62 -8.69 -2.62
N SER A 336 -24.12 -9.57 -3.50
CA SER A 336 -25.53 -9.52 -3.90
C SER A 336 -26.43 -10.06 -2.77
N ALA A 337 -27.55 -9.37 -2.56
CA ALA A 337 -28.56 -9.66 -1.53
C ALA A 337 -29.22 -11.06 -1.65
N GLU A 338 -28.91 -11.83 -2.69
CA GLU A 338 -29.42 -13.20 -2.91
C GLU A 338 -28.58 -14.28 -2.24
N SER A 339 -27.37 -13.95 -1.74
CA SER A 339 -26.44 -14.93 -1.17
C SER A 339 -26.61 -15.14 0.35
N MET A 340 -27.58 -14.49 0.99
CA MET A 340 -27.73 -14.49 2.45
C MET A 340 -29.09 -15.05 2.88
N PRO A 341 -29.15 -16.22 3.55
CA PRO A 341 -30.35 -16.67 4.24
C PRO A 341 -30.71 -15.67 5.35
N LYS A 342 -31.93 -15.13 5.31
CA LYS A 342 -32.44 -14.20 6.32
C LYS A 342 -32.36 -14.85 7.71
N GLY A 343 -31.54 -14.29 8.60
CA GLY A 343 -31.35 -14.79 9.97
C GLY A 343 -29.91 -14.83 10.49
N HIS A 344 -28.90 -14.79 9.61
CA HIS A 344 -27.47 -14.84 10.00
C HIS A 344 -26.83 -13.47 10.32
N GLU A 345 -27.62 -12.39 10.40
CA GLU A 345 -27.13 -11.01 10.59
C GLU A 345 -26.35 -10.82 11.90
N LYS A 346 -26.86 -11.40 13.00
CA LYS A 346 -26.15 -11.38 14.30
C LYS A 346 -24.87 -12.20 14.28
N GLU A 347 -24.84 -13.25 13.45
CA GLU A 347 -23.67 -14.13 13.33
C GLU A 347 -22.57 -13.47 12.49
N SER A 348 -22.93 -12.75 11.42
CA SER A 348 -22.00 -11.92 10.65
C SER A 348 -21.44 -10.77 11.48
N GLN A 349 -22.25 -10.12 12.32
CA GLN A 349 -21.77 -9.13 13.29
C GLN A 349 -20.84 -9.72 14.34
N ALA A 350 -21.15 -10.91 14.86
CA ALA A 350 -20.29 -11.61 15.81
C ALA A 350 -18.97 -12.03 15.16
N LYS A 351 -18.97 -12.42 13.88
CA LYS A 351 -17.76 -12.72 13.10
C LYS A 351 -16.88 -11.47 12.92
N ILE A 352 -17.46 -10.33 12.54
CA ILE A 352 -16.72 -9.06 12.41
C ILE A 352 -16.12 -8.64 13.76
N LYS A 353 -16.90 -8.70 14.86
CA LYS A 353 -16.37 -8.41 16.20
C LYS A 353 -15.24 -9.35 16.61
N ARG A 354 -15.33 -10.65 16.28
CA ARG A 354 -14.25 -11.60 16.53
C ARG A 354 -12.98 -11.25 15.74
N TYR A 355 -13.09 -10.81 14.49
CA TYR A 355 -11.95 -10.37 13.69
C TYR A 355 -11.27 -9.13 14.31
N ILE A 356 -12.05 -8.15 14.76
CA ILE A 356 -11.52 -6.97 15.46
C ILE A 356 -10.82 -7.38 16.76
N THR A 357 -11.44 -8.23 17.59
CA THR A 357 -10.81 -8.71 18.83
C THR A 357 -9.53 -9.51 18.57
N MET A 358 -9.47 -10.28 17.47
CA MET A 358 -8.24 -10.96 17.05
C MET A 358 -7.16 -9.96 16.61
N MET A 359 -7.52 -8.91 15.89
CA MET A 359 -6.58 -7.87 15.45
C MET A 359 -6.12 -6.96 16.60
N ASP A 360 -6.97 -6.66 17.59
CA ASP A 360 -6.60 -5.95 18.83
C ASP A 360 -5.54 -6.72 19.64
N SER A 361 -5.48 -8.04 19.47
CA SER A 361 -4.51 -8.91 20.14
C SER A 361 -3.18 -9.07 19.38
N MET A 362 -3.06 -8.46 18.20
CA MET A 362 -1.85 -8.47 17.38
C MET A 362 -0.97 -7.26 17.68
N THR A 363 0.33 -7.42 17.49
CA THR A 363 1.30 -6.32 17.61
C THR A 363 1.27 -5.41 16.38
N ASP A 364 1.72 -4.16 16.52
CA ASP A 364 1.73 -3.19 15.40
C ASP A 364 2.51 -3.70 14.18
N ALA A 365 3.61 -4.41 14.38
CA ALA A 365 4.39 -5.03 13.31
C ALA A 365 3.64 -6.18 12.61
N GLU A 366 2.83 -6.95 13.34
CA GLU A 366 1.99 -8.02 12.77
C GLU A 366 0.79 -7.43 12.01
N LEU A 367 0.23 -6.33 12.51
CA LEU A 367 -0.86 -5.59 11.86
C LEU A 367 -0.45 -4.95 10.54
N ASP A 368 0.83 -4.60 10.40
CA ASP A 368 1.42 -3.99 9.20
C ASP A 368 2.10 -5.02 8.27
N SER A 369 2.19 -6.28 8.69
CA SER A 369 2.76 -7.37 7.89
C SER A 369 1.74 -8.00 6.94
N THR A 370 2.15 -8.24 5.70
CA THR A 370 1.27 -8.79 4.64
C THR A 370 1.49 -10.26 4.32
N SER A 371 2.45 -10.94 4.96
CA SER A 371 2.71 -12.36 4.71
C SER A 371 2.48 -13.25 5.94
N THR A 372 1.78 -14.35 5.75
CA THR A 372 1.53 -15.39 6.77
C THR A 372 2.81 -16.11 7.21
N LYS A 373 3.90 -16.00 6.45
CA LYS A 373 5.21 -16.57 6.77
C LYS A 373 5.98 -15.72 7.80
N LEU A 374 5.96 -14.39 7.65
CA LEU A 374 6.56 -13.46 8.62
C LEU A 374 5.86 -13.51 9.99
N MET A 375 4.56 -13.85 10.04
CA MET A 375 3.87 -14.09 11.32
C MET A 375 4.40 -15.29 12.11
N ASN A 376 4.94 -16.30 11.42
CA ASN A 376 5.55 -17.47 12.08
C ASN A 376 7.02 -17.21 12.46
N GLU A 377 7.75 -16.42 11.67
CA GLU A 377 9.14 -16.04 11.98
C GLU A 377 9.19 -15.03 13.14
N ALA A 378 8.32 -14.01 13.15
CA ALA A 378 8.18 -13.06 14.27
C ALA A 378 7.73 -13.75 15.58
N ARG A 379 6.98 -14.85 15.48
CA ARG A 379 6.61 -15.72 16.62
C ARG A 379 7.80 -16.40 17.28
N THR A 380 8.90 -16.58 16.56
CA THR A 380 10.05 -17.39 17.03
C THR A 380 11.09 -16.54 17.77
N GLU A 381 11.17 -15.23 17.50
CA GLU A 381 12.27 -14.39 17.99
C GLU A 381 11.90 -13.40 19.11
N LEU A 382 10.62 -13.16 19.40
CA LEU A 382 10.22 -12.00 20.23
C LEU A 382 9.25 -12.28 21.38
N ARG A 383 9.43 -13.30 22.24
CA ARG A 383 8.75 -13.36 23.56
C ARG A 383 9.51 -14.15 24.64
N PRO A 384 10.37 -13.54 25.50
CA PRO A 384 10.98 -14.26 26.62
C PRO A 384 10.00 -14.59 27.77
N ASN A 385 8.98 -13.75 28.02
CA ASN A 385 8.24 -13.77 29.30
C ASN A 385 6.89 -14.52 29.28
N ASP A 386 6.27 -14.79 28.13
CA ASP A 386 5.05 -15.62 28.05
C ASP A 386 5.37 -17.13 28.00
N HIS A 387 6.60 -17.48 27.59
CA HIS A 387 7.06 -18.86 27.55
C HIS A 387 7.10 -19.52 28.93
N GLU A 388 7.32 -18.79 30.02
CA GLU A 388 7.37 -19.42 31.35
C GLU A 388 6.01 -19.97 31.78
N LYS A 389 4.91 -19.23 31.58
CA LYS A 389 3.58 -19.70 31.98
C LYS A 389 3.07 -20.83 31.08
N GLU A 390 3.32 -20.74 29.77
CA GLU A 390 2.92 -21.80 28.85
C GLU A 390 3.82 -23.04 28.98
N SER A 391 5.13 -22.86 29.21
CA SER A 391 6.06 -23.97 29.53
C SER A 391 5.72 -24.61 30.87
N GLN A 392 5.40 -23.83 31.92
CA GLN A 392 4.99 -24.38 33.21
C GLN A 392 3.67 -25.17 33.09
N ALA A 393 2.71 -24.67 32.31
CA ALA A 393 1.46 -25.38 32.06
C ALA A 393 1.68 -26.69 31.27
N LYS A 394 2.58 -26.68 30.28
CA LYS A 394 2.96 -27.89 29.52
C LYS A 394 3.69 -28.90 30.42
N ILE A 395 4.65 -28.46 31.22
CA ILE A 395 5.37 -29.31 32.18
C ILE A 395 4.39 -29.93 33.19
N LYS A 396 3.44 -29.16 33.72
CA LYS A 396 2.43 -29.68 34.64
C LYS A 396 1.55 -30.75 33.99
N ARG A 397 1.23 -30.63 32.70
CA ARG A 397 0.49 -31.67 31.95
C ARG A 397 1.30 -32.95 31.80
N TYR A 398 2.60 -32.83 31.51
CA TYR A 398 3.49 -33.99 31.40
C TYR A 398 3.69 -34.69 32.74
N ILE A 399 3.78 -33.95 33.85
CA ILE A 399 3.83 -34.54 35.20
C ILE A 399 2.57 -35.38 35.47
N THR A 400 1.38 -34.85 35.20
CA THR A 400 0.12 -35.60 35.39
C THR A 400 0.04 -36.85 34.51
N MET A 401 0.60 -36.81 33.29
CA MET A 401 0.72 -38.00 32.43
C MET A 401 1.70 -39.02 33.00
N MET A 402 2.86 -38.57 33.49
CA MET A 402 3.89 -39.42 34.09
C MET A 402 3.43 -40.06 35.42
N ASP A 403 2.63 -39.36 36.22
CA ASP A 403 2.03 -39.91 37.45
C ASP A 403 1.03 -41.04 37.17
N SER A 404 0.52 -41.12 35.93
CA SER A 404 -0.37 -42.21 35.48
C SER A 404 0.38 -43.44 34.96
N MET A 405 1.72 -43.37 34.92
CA MET A 405 2.60 -44.45 34.48
C MET A 405 3.09 -45.29 35.67
N THR A 406 3.44 -46.54 35.41
CA THR A 406 4.02 -47.41 36.45
C THR A 406 5.52 -47.12 36.62
N ASP A 407 6.08 -47.44 37.79
CA ASP A 407 7.51 -47.21 38.07
C ASP A 407 8.43 -47.95 37.10
N ALA A 408 8.02 -49.14 36.65
CA ALA A 408 8.75 -49.92 35.64
C ALA A 408 8.79 -49.22 34.26
N GLU A 409 7.76 -48.44 33.93
CA GLU A 409 7.69 -47.68 32.67
C GLU A 409 8.56 -46.41 32.73
N LEU A 410 8.57 -45.75 33.88
CA LEU A 410 9.34 -44.52 34.12
C LEU A 410 10.86 -44.77 34.22
N ASP A 411 11.26 -45.92 34.75
CA ASP A 411 12.68 -46.30 34.89
C ASP A 411 13.26 -46.96 33.64
N SER A 412 12.44 -47.19 32.59
CA SER A 412 12.88 -47.85 31.37
C SER A 412 13.55 -46.86 30.39
N THR A 413 14.74 -47.22 29.90
CA THR A 413 15.51 -46.39 28.96
C THR A 413 15.05 -46.50 27.50
N SER A 414 13.98 -47.23 27.21
CA SER A 414 13.49 -47.41 25.85
C SER A 414 11.96 -47.43 25.78
N THR A 415 11.41 -46.59 24.91
CA THR A 415 9.98 -46.45 24.55
C THR A 415 9.33 -47.72 23.97
N LYS A 416 10.11 -48.79 23.73
CA LYS A 416 9.65 -50.07 23.15
C LYS A 416 8.73 -50.91 24.04
N LEU A 417 8.51 -50.52 25.30
CA LEU A 417 7.58 -51.22 26.21
C LEU A 417 6.13 -50.70 26.12
N MET A 418 5.87 -49.65 25.34
CA MET A 418 4.55 -49.00 25.26
C MET A 418 3.70 -49.58 24.12
N ASN A 419 2.72 -50.42 24.46
CA ASN A 419 1.68 -50.85 23.52
C ASN A 419 0.63 -49.73 23.33
N GLU A 420 0.00 -49.64 22.16
CA GLU A 420 -1.06 -48.64 21.87
C GLU A 420 -2.18 -48.64 22.91
N ALA A 421 -2.52 -49.81 23.47
CA ALA A 421 -3.51 -49.94 24.53
C ALA A 421 -3.09 -49.21 25.82
N ARG A 422 -1.79 -49.21 26.14
CA ARG A 422 -1.24 -48.53 27.32
C ARG A 422 -1.24 -47.02 27.15
N ILE A 423 -0.92 -46.52 25.95
CA ILE A 423 -0.98 -45.09 25.62
C ILE A 423 -2.41 -44.54 25.78
N ARG A 424 -3.42 -45.30 25.34
CA ARG A 424 -4.83 -44.92 25.53
C ARG A 424 -5.23 -44.92 27.01
N GLN A 425 -4.68 -45.84 27.81
CA GLN A 425 -4.95 -45.89 29.24
C GLN A 425 -4.34 -44.70 29.99
N ILE A 426 -3.12 -44.29 29.64
CA ILE A 426 -2.46 -43.10 30.20
C ILE A 426 -3.28 -41.85 29.84
N ALA A 427 -3.66 -41.70 28.58
CA ALA A 427 -4.48 -40.58 28.10
C ALA A 427 -5.82 -40.49 28.86
N TRP A 428 -6.49 -41.63 29.09
CA TRP A 428 -7.74 -41.69 29.84
C TRP A 428 -7.55 -41.33 31.32
N ALA A 429 -6.49 -41.85 31.96
CA ALA A 429 -6.20 -41.59 33.37
C ALA A 429 -5.80 -40.13 33.65
N SER A 430 -5.03 -39.51 32.73
CA SER A 430 -4.60 -38.11 32.85
C SER A 430 -5.63 -37.10 32.32
N GLY A 431 -6.72 -37.57 31.69
CA GLY A 431 -7.75 -36.73 31.07
C GLY A 431 -7.25 -35.94 29.85
N GLN A 432 -6.26 -36.48 29.12
CA GLN A 432 -5.62 -35.83 27.97
C GLN A 432 -5.90 -36.58 26.67
N HIS A 433 -5.65 -35.96 25.53
CA HIS A 433 -5.85 -36.65 24.25
C HIS A 433 -4.68 -37.59 23.95
N VAL A 434 -4.95 -38.68 23.21
CA VAL A 434 -3.91 -39.66 22.83
C VAL A 434 -2.76 -39.00 22.07
N ARG A 435 -3.06 -37.94 21.31
CA ARG A 435 -2.08 -37.16 20.56
C ARG A 435 -1.10 -36.42 21.49
N ASP A 436 -1.59 -35.85 22.58
CA ASP A 436 -0.76 -35.11 23.53
C ASP A 436 0.24 -36.04 24.25
N VAL A 437 -0.16 -37.30 24.49
CA VAL A 437 0.71 -38.33 25.07
C VAL A 437 1.78 -38.77 24.07
N MET A 438 1.45 -38.88 22.78
CA MET A 438 2.43 -39.18 21.73
C MET A 438 3.44 -38.04 21.54
N ASP A 439 2.97 -36.80 21.53
CA ASP A 439 3.81 -35.60 21.42
C ASP A 439 4.79 -35.52 22.60
N MET A 440 4.35 -35.86 23.82
CA MET A 440 5.23 -35.97 24.99
C MET A 440 6.36 -37.00 24.80
N PHE A 441 6.06 -38.17 24.25
CA PHE A 441 7.07 -39.21 24.00
C PHE A 441 8.06 -38.82 22.90
N GLU A 442 7.61 -38.14 21.84
CA GLU A 442 8.50 -37.60 20.82
C GLU A 442 9.44 -36.53 21.38
N GLU A 443 8.94 -35.64 22.24
CA GLU A 443 9.77 -34.65 22.92
C GLU A 443 10.78 -35.31 23.88
N TYR A 444 10.37 -36.35 24.61
CA TYR A 444 11.27 -37.14 25.45
C TYR A 444 12.39 -37.80 24.63
N GLU A 445 12.09 -38.40 23.48
CA GLU A 445 13.12 -38.99 22.61
C GLU A 445 14.07 -37.93 22.04
N ARG A 446 13.56 -36.74 21.69
CA ARG A 446 14.40 -35.61 21.27
C ARG A 446 15.33 -35.16 22.40
N LEU A 447 14.81 -35.00 23.61
CA LEU A 447 15.58 -34.60 24.79
C LEU A 447 16.62 -35.67 25.18
N ALA A 448 16.27 -36.95 25.14
CA ALA A 448 17.18 -38.06 25.39
C ALA A 448 18.32 -38.11 24.35
N ASN A 449 18.02 -37.82 23.08
CA ASN A 449 19.02 -37.72 22.01
C ASN A 449 19.94 -36.50 22.18
N ILE A 450 19.45 -35.41 22.74
CA ILE A 450 20.26 -34.23 23.07
C ILE A 450 21.16 -34.54 24.29
N TRP A 451 20.59 -35.14 25.34
CA TRP A 451 21.31 -35.51 26.55
C TRP A 451 22.40 -36.56 26.32
N SER A 452 22.16 -37.55 25.45
CA SER A 452 23.19 -38.55 25.10
C SER A 452 24.38 -37.95 24.33
N LYS A 453 24.20 -36.82 23.65
CA LYS A 453 25.29 -36.07 22.97
C LYS A 453 26.11 -35.21 23.92
N ILE A 454 25.57 -34.88 25.09
CA ILE A 454 26.27 -34.11 26.14
C ILE A 454 27.04 -35.11 27.02
N LYS A 455 28.31 -35.36 26.71
CA LYS A 455 29.17 -36.31 27.46
C LYS A 455 29.29 -35.89 28.94
N GLY A 456 28.87 -36.75 29.86
CA GLY A 456 29.39 -36.75 31.25
C GLY A 456 28.38 -36.70 32.40
N LEU A 457 27.07 -36.48 32.16
CA LEU A 457 26.07 -36.52 33.25
C LEU A 457 25.24 -37.81 33.21
N LYS A 458 25.17 -38.53 34.34
CA LYS A 458 24.22 -39.63 34.54
C LYS A 458 22.82 -39.06 34.81
N ILE A 459 21.80 -39.66 34.21
CA ILE A 459 20.38 -39.34 34.43
C ILE A 459 20.03 -39.64 35.90
N PRO A 460 19.55 -38.67 36.70
CA PRO A 460 19.21 -38.91 38.10
C PRO A 460 17.94 -39.76 38.23
N LYS A 461 17.93 -40.72 39.17
CA LYS A 461 16.76 -41.56 39.46
C LYS A 461 15.77 -40.83 40.39
N LYS A 462 14.50 -41.27 40.33
CA LYS A 462 13.26 -40.69 40.85
C LYS A 462 13.29 -40.05 42.27
N GLY A 463 14.26 -40.38 43.12
CA GLY A 463 14.42 -39.80 44.46
C GLY A 463 15.07 -38.42 44.52
N GLU A 464 15.78 -37.97 43.48
CA GLU A 464 16.47 -36.65 43.48
C GLU A 464 15.75 -35.58 42.65
N MET A 465 14.78 -35.95 41.81
CA MET A 465 14.04 -35.02 40.93
C MET A 465 13.00 -34.17 41.68
N SER A 466 12.42 -34.67 42.77
CA SER A 466 11.45 -33.90 43.56
C SER A 466 12.08 -32.70 44.29
N ALA A 467 13.37 -32.77 44.60
CA ALA A 467 14.10 -31.68 45.25
C ALA A 467 14.51 -30.56 44.30
N PHE A 468 14.61 -30.82 43.00
CA PHE A 468 15.09 -29.83 42.02
C PHE A 468 14.00 -28.84 41.56
N PHE A 469 12.72 -29.20 41.67
CA PHE A 469 11.59 -28.39 41.19
C PHE A 469 10.78 -27.71 42.32
N LEU A 470 11.15 -27.90 43.59
CA LEU A 470 10.45 -27.31 44.74
C LEU A 470 11.18 -26.11 45.39
N VAL A 471 12.19 -25.53 44.72
CA VAL A 471 12.78 -24.27 45.17
C VAL A 471 12.58 -23.20 44.10
N ASN A 472 11.75 -22.22 44.48
CA ASN A 472 11.28 -21.00 43.80
C ASN A 472 10.12 -21.15 42.81
#